data_AF-A0A3Q0JDB6-F1
#
_entry.id   AF-A0A3Q0JDB6-F1
#
_cell.length_a   1.000
_cell.length_b   1.000
_cell.length_c   1.000
_cell.angle_alpha   90.00
_cell.angle_beta   90.00
_cell.angle_gamma   90.00
#
_symmetry.space_group_name_H-M   'P 1'
#
loop_
_entity.id
_entity.type
_entity.pdbx_description
1 polymer ?
#
loop_
_entity_poly.entity_id
_entity_poly.type
_entity_poly.pdbx_seq_one_letter_code
_entity_poly.pdbx_strand_id
1 'polypeptide(L)'
;MHCDAVLLAGNCIVNESMLTGESVPVTKTPLPNDPGTLYDSKEHARHTLYCGTQVIQTRYYGKHSVYAVVISTGFNTSKGSLVRSILYPPPVDFKFEQDSYKFVQLLALIASLGFVYTVVTKVKMVVTHYTGFSRNFTKVVLDQDKN
;
A
#
# COMPACT_ATOMS: atom_id res chain seq x y z
N MET A 1 11.95 -27.88 -9.75
CA MET A 1 12.77 -26.92 -10.51
C MET A 1 13.41 -25.90 -9.55
N HIS A 2 14.66 -25.49 -9.76
CA HIS A 2 15.40 -24.59 -8.84
C HIS A 2 15.54 -23.14 -9.34
N CYS A 3 14.98 -22.83 -10.49
CA CYS A 3 15.05 -21.52 -11.14
C CYS A 3 13.72 -21.23 -11.83
N ASP A 4 13.53 -19.98 -12.24
CA ASP A 4 12.45 -19.63 -13.15
C ASP A 4 12.97 -19.76 -14.58
N ALA A 5 12.21 -20.43 -15.45
CA ALA A 5 12.60 -20.67 -16.84
C ALA A 5 11.42 -20.58 -17.78
N VAL A 6 11.61 -20.00 -18.96
CA VAL A 6 10.60 -19.93 -20.01
C VAL A 6 10.72 -21.13 -20.94
N LEU A 7 9.59 -21.74 -21.30
CA LEU A 7 9.54 -22.91 -22.16
C LEU A 7 9.67 -22.48 -23.63
N LEU A 8 10.64 -23.05 -24.35
CA LEU A 8 10.87 -22.76 -25.78
C LEU A 8 10.29 -23.85 -26.69
N ALA A 9 10.35 -25.11 -26.25
CA ALA A 9 9.91 -26.23 -27.05
C ALA A 9 9.32 -27.34 -26.18
N GLY A 10 8.23 -27.95 -26.66
CA GLY A 10 7.48 -28.98 -25.94
C GLY A 10 6.54 -28.41 -24.88
N ASN A 11 5.61 -29.23 -24.40
CA ASN A 11 4.69 -28.87 -23.32
C ASN A 11 5.14 -29.54 -22.02
N CYS A 12 4.82 -28.92 -20.89
CA CYS A 12 5.11 -29.46 -19.56
C CYS A 12 3.84 -29.46 -18.72
N ILE A 13 3.60 -30.53 -17.98
CA ILE A 13 2.58 -30.59 -16.93
C ILE A 13 3.31 -30.42 -15.60
N VAL A 14 2.95 -29.37 -14.88
CA VAL A 14 3.63 -28.97 -13.64
C VAL A 14 2.64 -28.85 -12.49
N ASN A 15 3.14 -29.15 -11.29
CA ASN A 15 2.47 -28.84 -10.05
C ASN A 15 2.95 -27.47 -9.53
N GLU A 16 2.02 -26.52 -9.44
CA GLU A 16 2.27 -25.16 -8.93
C GLU A 16 1.72 -24.95 -7.52
N SER A 17 1.26 -26.00 -6.83
CA SER A 17 0.59 -25.91 -5.54
C SER A 17 1.38 -25.18 -4.46
N MET A 18 2.72 -25.27 -4.48
CA MET A 18 3.58 -24.57 -3.52
C MET A 18 3.59 -23.04 -3.70
N LEU A 19 3.27 -22.53 -4.90
CA LEU A 19 3.33 -21.10 -5.24
C LEU A 19 1.93 -20.48 -5.31
N THR A 20 0.98 -21.15 -5.95
CA THR A 20 -0.37 -20.63 -6.18
C THR A 20 -1.40 -21.14 -5.17
N GLY A 21 -1.10 -22.26 -4.48
CA GLY A 21 -2.06 -22.95 -3.62
C GLY A 21 -3.09 -23.79 -4.38
N GLU A 22 -3.03 -23.83 -5.72
CA GLU A 22 -3.92 -24.66 -6.53
C GLU A 22 -3.45 -26.11 -6.53
N SER A 23 -4.34 -27.04 -6.22
CA SER A 23 -4.02 -28.49 -6.15
C SER A 23 -4.04 -29.20 -7.50
N VAL A 24 -4.56 -28.55 -8.54
CA VAL A 24 -4.71 -29.13 -9.88
C VAL A 24 -3.44 -28.89 -10.69
N PRO A 25 -2.90 -29.92 -11.37
CA PRO A 25 -1.74 -29.74 -12.23
C PRO A 25 -2.06 -28.85 -13.43
N VAL A 26 -1.15 -27.94 -13.74
CA VAL A 26 -1.30 -26.97 -14.83
C VAL A 26 -0.42 -27.37 -16.00
N THR A 27 -0.96 -27.25 -17.22
CA THR A 27 -0.19 -27.47 -18.45
C THR A 27 0.40 -26.16 -18.93
N LYS A 28 1.73 -26.12 -19.09
CA LYS A 28 2.50 -25.01 -19.66
C LYS A 28 2.82 -25.31 -21.12
N THR A 29 2.67 -24.30 -21.96
CA THR A 29 2.93 -24.35 -23.40
C THR A 29 4.18 -23.54 -23.74
N PRO A 30 4.90 -23.86 -24.83
CA PRO A 30 6.07 -23.10 -25.22
C PRO A 30 5.68 -21.67 -25.64
N LEU A 31 6.61 -20.75 -25.48
CA LEU A 31 6.46 -19.38 -25.96
C LEU A 31 6.27 -19.40 -27.49
N PRO A 32 5.26 -18.71 -28.04
CA PRO A 32 5.12 -18.59 -29.49
C PRO A 32 6.34 -17.88 -30.08
N ASN A 33 6.86 -18.42 -31.19
CA ASN A 33 8.04 -17.89 -31.89
C ASN A 33 7.64 -16.70 -32.78
N ASP A 34 7.19 -15.62 -32.15
CA ASP A 34 6.89 -14.36 -32.84
C ASP A 34 8.04 -13.36 -32.59
N PRO A 35 8.78 -12.93 -33.63
CA PRO A 35 9.89 -12.00 -33.48
C PRO A 35 9.47 -10.60 -33.00
N GLY A 36 8.17 -10.27 -32.99
CA GLY A 36 7.65 -8.98 -32.54
C GLY A 36 7.27 -8.91 -31.06
N THR A 37 7.20 -10.03 -30.34
CA THR A 37 6.72 -10.05 -28.95
C THR A 37 7.87 -10.02 -27.95
N LEU A 38 7.89 -8.98 -27.13
CA LEU A 38 8.80 -8.90 -26.00
C LEU A 38 8.28 -9.79 -24.87
N TYR A 39 9.17 -10.59 -24.27
CA TYR A 39 8.82 -11.41 -23.13
C TYR A 39 8.53 -10.53 -21.90
N ASP A 40 7.30 -10.62 -21.41
CA ASP A 40 6.90 -10.11 -20.09
C ASP A 40 6.52 -11.27 -19.18
N SER A 41 7.18 -11.37 -18.02
CA SER A 41 6.92 -12.38 -16.99
C SER A 41 5.46 -12.38 -16.49
N LYS A 42 4.76 -11.25 -16.53
CA LYS A 42 3.36 -11.15 -16.09
C LYS A 42 2.38 -11.69 -17.14
N GLU A 43 2.55 -11.26 -18.39
CA GLU A 43 1.66 -11.68 -19.49
C GLU A 43 1.94 -13.12 -19.93
N HIS A 44 3.20 -13.56 -19.88
CA HIS A 44 3.64 -14.88 -20.34
C HIS A 44 3.82 -15.90 -19.20
N ALA A 45 3.08 -15.75 -18.11
CA ALA A 45 3.09 -16.68 -16.97
C ALA A 45 2.69 -18.12 -17.35
N ARG A 46 1.90 -18.29 -18.42
CA ARG A 46 1.50 -19.62 -18.96
C ARG A 46 2.64 -20.36 -19.68
N HIS A 47 3.67 -19.64 -20.07
CA HIS A 47 4.86 -20.18 -20.75
C HIS A 47 6.07 -20.28 -19.82
N THR A 48 5.93 -19.81 -18.58
CA THR A 48 7.00 -19.74 -17.59
C THR A 48 6.82 -20.83 -16.54
N LEU A 49 7.91 -21.52 -16.25
CA LEU A 49 8.06 -22.52 -15.20
C LEU A 49 8.73 -21.84 -14.01
N TYR A 50 8.08 -21.90 -12.84
CA TYR A 50 8.55 -21.18 -11.65
C TYR A 50 9.39 -22.06 -10.73
N CYS A 51 10.31 -21.44 -9.99
CA CYS A 51 11.14 -22.06 -8.98
C CYS A 51 10.29 -22.61 -7.84
N GLY A 52 10.44 -23.89 -7.53
CA GLY A 52 9.61 -24.59 -6.55
C GLY A 52 8.42 -25.35 -7.15
N THR A 53 8.19 -25.25 -8.47
CA THR A 53 7.25 -26.15 -9.16
C THR A 53 7.88 -27.53 -9.38
N GLN A 54 7.03 -28.55 -9.43
CA GLN A 54 7.43 -29.92 -9.74
C GLN A 54 6.92 -30.30 -11.13
N VAL A 55 7.83 -30.70 -12.03
CA VAL A 55 7.44 -31.21 -13.34
C VAL A 55 6.95 -32.65 -13.18
N ILE A 56 5.69 -32.89 -13.50
CA ILE A 56 5.06 -34.22 -13.42
C ILE A 56 5.32 -34.97 -14.72
N GLN A 57 5.09 -34.31 -15.85
CA GLN A 57 5.20 -34.94 -17.17
C GLN A 57 5.65 -33.92 -18.20
N THR A 58 6.51 -34.34 -19.12
CA THR A 58 6.86 -33.59 -20.32
C THR A 58 6.22 -34.23 -21.54
N ARG A 59 5.61 -33.42 -22.41
CA ARG A 59 5.07 -33.84 -23.70
C ARG A 59 5.89 -33.21 -24.80
N TYR A 60 6.64 -34.05 -25.50
CA TYR A 60 7.41 -33.64 -26.66
C TYR A 60 6.57 -33.82 -27.93
N TYR A 61 6.68 -32.88 -28.86
CA TYR A 61 6.12 -33.03 -30.21
C TYR A 61 7.24 -33.46 -31.15
N GLY A 62 7.15 -34.67 -31.70
CA GLY A 62 8.15 -35.23 -32.64
C GLY A 62 9.38 -35.83 -31.95
N LYS A 63 10.58 -35.62 -32.52
CA LYS A 63 11.87 -36.12 -32.00
C LYS A 63 12.63 -35.09 -31.14
N HIS A 64 12.04 -33.93 -30.88
CA HIS A 64 12.72 -32.86 -30.15
C HIS A 64 12.48 -32.99 -28.65
N SER A 65 13.55 -32.96 -27.86
CA SER A 65 13.46 -32.86 -26.41
C SER A 65 12.85 -31.51 -25.99
N VAL A 66 12.32 -31.48 -24.77
CA VAL A 66 11.74 -30.27 -24.19
C VAL A 66 12.86 -29.33 -23.76
N TYR A 67 12.80 -28.07 -24.20
CA TYR A 67 13.81 -27.06 -23.92
C TYR A 67 13.20 -25.84 -23.26
N ALA A 68 13.91 -25.30 -22.26
CA ALA A 68 13.54 -24.08 -21.57
C ALA A 68 14.79 -23.23 -21.32
N VAL A 69 14.63 -21.90 -21.31
CA VAL A 69 15.69 -20.93 -21.02
C VAL A 69 15.47 -20.34 -19.63
N VAL A 70 16.52 -20.33 -18.82
CA VAL A 70 16.48 -19.75 -17.48
C VAL A 70 16.42 -18.23 -17.58
N ILE A 71 15.45 -17.63 -16.88
CA ILE A 71 15.25 -16.17 -16.83
C ILE A 71 15.75 -15.58 -15.51
N SER A 72 15.56 -16.30 -14.40
CA SER A 72 15.88 -15.83 -13.05
C SER A 72 16.35 -16.97 -12.17
N THR A 73 17.32 -16.65 -11.30
CA THR A 73 17.91 -17.60 -10.35
C THR A 73 17.98 -17.00 -8.94
N GLY A 74 18.03 -17.86 -7.92
CA GLY A 74 18.21 -17.43 -6.53
C GLY A 74 17.08 -16.53 -6.02
N PHE A 75 17.43 -15.44 -5.34
CA PHE A 75 16.47 -14.46 -4.78
C PHE A 75 15.73 -13.63 -5.83
N ASN A 76 16.15 -13.65 -7.09
CA ASN A 76 15.43 -12.97 -8.18
C ASN A 76 14.26 -13.78 -8.74
N THR A 77 14.09 -15.03 -8.31
CA THR A 77 12.95 -15.86 -8.70
C THR A 77 11.66 -15.42 -8.01
N SER A 78 10.49 -15.82 -8.52
CA SER A 78 9.20 -15.55 -7.85
C SER A 78 9.19 -16.06 -6.41
N LYS A 79 9.66 -17.29 -6.17
CA LYS A 79 9.79 -17.87 -4.82
C LYS A 79 10.83 -17.12 -3.98
N GLY A 80 11.97 -16.80 -4.56
CA GLY A 80 13.05 -16.08 -3.88
C GLY A 80 12.66 -14.67 -3.45
N SER A 81 11.91 -13.96 -4.28
CA SER A 81 11.38 -12.64 -3.97
C SER A 81 10.37 -12.72 -2.82
N LEU A 82 9.50 -13.74 -2.79
CA LEU A 82 8.58 -13.95 -1.67
C LEU A 82 9.34 -14.19 -0.36
N VAL A 83 10.36 -15.05 -0.38
CA VAL A 83 11.22 -15.30 0.79
C VAL A 83 11.91 -14.00 1.23
N ARG A 84 12.39 -13.19 0.27
CA ARG A 84 13.03 -11.90 0.56
C ARG A 84 12.06 -10.93 1.22
N SER A 85 10.81 -10.84 0.76
CA SER A 85 9.79 -9.97 1.36
C SER A 85 9.35 -10.42 2.75
N ILE A 86 9.48 -11.72 3.08
CA ILE A 86 9.24 -12.22 4.43
C ILE A 86 10.42 -11.86 5.35
N LEU A 87 11.66 -12.02 4.88
CA LEU A 87 12.86 -11.73 5.66
C LEU A 87 13.12 -10.22 5.83
N TYR A 88 12.82 -9.46 4.78
CA TYR A 88 12.99 -8.02 4.69
C TYR A 88 11.68 -7.42 4.18
N PRO A 89 10.67 -7.26 5.05
CA PRO A 89 9.42 -6.63 4.65
C PRO A 89 9.71 -5.24 4.08
N PRO A 90 9.11 -4.88 2.93
CA PRO A 90 9.25 -3.53 2.39
C PRO A 90 8.75 -2.52 3.44
N PRO A 91 9.37 -1.33 3.52
CA PRO A 91 8.92 -0.31 4.46
C PRO A 91 7.45 -0.02 4.17
N VAL A 92 6.61 -0.09 5.21
CA VAL A 92 5.20 0.26 5.12
C VAL A 92 5.06 1.65 4.50
N ASP A 93 4.18 1.78 3.51
CA ASP A 93 4.03 3.04 2.77
C ASP A 93 3.68 4.18 3.75
N PHE A 94 4.64 5.07 3.98
CA PHE A 94 4.52 6.29 4.80
C PHE A 94 3.39 7.23 4.35
N LYS A 95 2.67 6.90 3.27
CA LYS A 95 1.48 7.60 2.81
C LYS A 95 0.37 7.62 3.86
N PHE A 96 0.17 6.51 4.58
CA PHE A 96 -0.85 6.45 5.63
C PHE A 96 -0.50 7.40 6.80
N GLU A 97 0.77 7.41 7.21
CA GLU A 97 1.28 8.35 8.22
C GLU A 97 1.12 9.79 7.75
N GLN A 98 1.49 10.09 6.50
CA GLN A 98 1.41 11.44 5.95
C GLN A 98 -0.04 11.96 5.88
N ASP A 99 -1.01 11.11 5.54
CA ASP A 99 -2.41 11.50 5.49
C ASP A 99 -3.01 11.67 6.88
N SER A 100 -2.58 10.86 7.85
CA SER A 100 -2.93 11.02 9.27
C SER A 100 -2.45 12.37 9.83
N TYR A 101 -1.21 12.76 9.55
CA TYR A 101 -0.67 14.06 9.99
C TYR A 101 -1.43 15.26 9.42
N LYS A 102 -1.86 15.21 8.15
CA LYS A 102 -2.68 16.28 7.53
C LYS A 102 -4.03 16.42 8.24
N PHE A 103 -4.65 15.31 8.63
CA PHE A 103 -5.92 15.31 9.36
C PHE A 103 -5.78 15.94 10.75
N VAL A 104 -4.73 15.57 11.50
CA VAL A 104 -4.44 16.14 12.82
C VAL A 104 -4.21 17.65 12.71
N GLN A 105 -3.50 18.11 11.67
CA GLN A 105 -3.25 19.54 11.45
C GLN A 105 -4.53 20.32 11.18
N LEU A 106 -5.48 19.77 10.42
CA LEU A 106 -6.78 20.40 10.18
C LEU A 106 -7.59 20.55 11.48
N LEU A 107 -7.62 19.52 12.31
CA LEU A 107 -8.30 19.57 13.61
C LEU A 107 -7.68 20.62 14.54
N ALA A 108 -6.34 20.73 14.55
CA ALA A 108 -5.63 21.73 15.34
C ALA A 108 -6.01 23.16 14.92
N LEU A 109 -6.17 23.42 13.61
CA LEU A 109 -6.61 24.73 13.12
C LEU A 109 -8.03 25.07 13.61
N ILE A 110 -8.98 24.14 13.51
CA ILE A 110 -10.36 24.36 13.98
C ILE A 110 -10.39 24.60 15.50
N ALA A 111 -9.63 23.80 16.26
CA ALA A 111 -9.52 23.97 17.71
C ALA A 111 -8.92 25.33 18.08
N SER A 112 -7.89 25.79 17.35
CA SER A 112 -7.26 27.10 17.59
C SER A 112 -8.24 28.26 17.37
N LEU A 113 -9.05 28.22 16.31
CA LEU A 113 -10.07 29.23 16.03
C LEU A 113 -11.16 29.23 17.12
N GLY A 114 -11.62 28.05 17.54
CA GLY A 114 -12.58 27.91 18.63
C GLY A 114 -12.03 28.44 19.96
N PHE A 115 -10.76 28.18 20.25
CA PHE A 115 -10.09 28.65 21.45
C PHE A 115 -9.97 30.18 21.47
N VAL A 116 -9.52 30.79 20.36
CA VAL A 116 -9.42 32.26 20.23
C VAL A 116 -10.80 32.92 20.37
N TYR A 117 -11.84 32.37 19.73
CA TYR A 117 -13.20 32.88 19.87
C TYR A 117 -13.70 32.83 21.32
N THR A 118 -13.42 31.72 22.02
CA THR A 118 -13.79 31.55 23.43
C THR A 118 -13.06 32.56 24.32
N VAL A 119 -11.76 32.77 24.12
CA VAL A 119 -10.99 33.76 24.88
C VAL A 119 -11.53 35.17 24.65
N VAL A 120 -11.78 35.58 23.40
CA VAL A 120 -12.30 36.92 23.07
C VAL A 120 -13.67 37.16 23.67
N THR A 121 -14.58 36.19 23.58
CA THR A 121 -15.94 36.32 24.16
C THR A 121 -15.89 36.41 25.68
N LYS A 122 -15.03 35.64 26.35
CA LYS A 122 -14.84 35.73 27.80
C LYS A 122 -14.24 37.07 28.23
N VAL A 123 -13.22 37.58 27.52
CA VAL A 123 -12.65 38.90 27.80
C VAL A 123 -13.67 40.02 27.59
N LYS A 124 -14.44 39.99 26.49
CA LYS A 124 -15.50 40.98 26.25
C LYS A 124 -16.60 40.93 27.31
N MET A 125 -17.03 39.75 27.72
CA MET A 125 -18.02 39.58 28.79
C MET A 125 -17.49 40.15 30.12
N VAL A 126 -16.23 39.87 30.45
CA VAL A 126 -15.57 40.38 31.66
C VAL A 126 -15.49 41.90 31.63
N VAL A 127 -14.97 42.50 30.56
CA VAL A 127 -14.85 43.97 30.42
C VAL A 127 -16.22 44.65 30.48
N THR A 128 -17.25 44.05 29.87
CA THR A 128 -18.63 44.57 29.91
C THR A 128 -19.20 44.51 31.33
N HIS A 129 -18.92 43.45 32.08
CA HIS A 129 -19.35 43.33 33.48
C HIS A 129 -18.68 44.38 34.38
N TYR A 130 -17.37 44.60 34.24
CA TYR A 130 -16.65 45.62 35.00
C TYR A 130 -17.11 47.06 34.67
N THR A 131 -17.36 47.36 33.39
CA THR A 131 -17.85 48.69 32.98
C THR A 131 -19.31 48.94 33.36
N GLY A 132 -20.16 47.90 33.35
CA GLY A 132 -21.53 47.98 33.86
C GLY A 132 -21.59 48.20 35.38
N PHE A 133 -20.73 47.54 36.15
CA PHE A 133 -20.63 47.71 37.60
C PHE A 133 -20.14 49.13 37.96
N SER A 134 -19.10 49.64 37.29
CA SER A 134 -18.60 50.99 37.51
C SER A 134 -19.65 52.06 37.23
N ARG A 135 -20.41 51.95 36.12
CA ARG A 135 -21.49 52.90 35.79
C ARG A 135 -22.65 52.88 36.78
N ASN A 136 -23.05 51.71 37.28
CA ASN A 136 -24.07 51.63 38.33
C ASN A 136 -23.59 52.23 39.64
N PHE A 137 -22.31 52.02 40.01
CA PHE A 137 -21.75 52.60 41.22
C PHE A 137 -21.65 54.13 41.14
N THR A 138 -21.21 54.69 40.01
CA THR A 138 -21.18 56.16 39.83
C THR A 138 -22.58 56.78 39.83
N LYS A 139 -23.58 56.09 39.27
CA LYS A 139 -24.98 56.56 39.35
C LYS A 139 -25.51 56.55 40.78
N VAL A 140 -25.23 55.51 41.57
CA VAL A 140 -25.65 55.44 42.98
C VAL A 140 -24.98 56.51 43.83
N VAL A 141 -23.69 56.79 43.61
CA VAL A 141 -22.97 57.86 44.33
C VAL A 141 -23.49 59.25 43.96
N LEU A 142 -23.80 59.50 42.68
CA LEU A 142 -24.36 60.79 42.23
C LEU A 142 -25.82 61.02 42.67
N ASP A 143 -26.59 59.96 42.91
CA ASP A 143 -27.98 60.06 43.41
C ASP A 143 -28.01 60.27 44.94
N GLN A 144 -26.98 59.81 45.67
CA GLN A 144 -26.83 60.07 47.11
C GLN A 144 -26.41 61.51 47.44
N ASP A 145 -25.79 62.22 46.51
CA ASP A 145 -25.35 63.63 46.68
C ASP A 145 -26.45 64.65 46.31
N LYS A 146 -27.64 64.16 45.92
CA LYS A 146 -28.77 64.98 45.45
C LYS A 146 -29.95 65.04 46.43
N ASN A 147 -29.81 64.45 47.62
CA ASN A 147 -30.81 64.43 48.70
C ASN A 147 -30.21 64.97 50.00
#